data_AF-A0A2E8QQJ1-F1
#
_entry.id   AF-A0A2E8QQJ1-F1
#
_cell.length_a   1.000
_cell.length_b   1.000
_cell.length_c   1.000
_cell.angle_alpha   90.00
_cell.angle_beta   90.00
_cell.angle_gamma   90.00
#
_symmetry.space_group_name_H-M   'P 1'
#
loop_
_entity.id
_entity.type
_entity.pdbx_description
1 polymer ?
#
loop_
_entity_poly.entity_id
_entity_poly.type
_entity_poly.pdbx_seq_one_letter_code
_entity_poly.pdbx_strand_id
1 'polypeptide(L)' 'MAKLYFYYSAMNAGKTTNLLQSRHNYAERGMNTLVIKPRIDSRSGENRVRSRIGLEAEA' A
#
# COMPACT_ATOMS: atom_id res chain seq x y z
N MET A 1 2.95 -5.49 -20.07
CA MET A 1 1.55 -5.09 -20.33
C MET A 1 1.02 -4.42 -19.07
N ALA A 2 0.40 -3.23 -19.17
CA ALA A 2 -0.16 -2.53 -18.02
C ALA A 2 -1.41 -3.27 -17.49
N LYS A 3 -1.61 -3.29 -16.17
CA LYS A 3 -2.74 -3.93 -15.50
C LYS A 3 -3.25 -3.03 -14.37
N LEU A 4 -4.57 -3.00 -14.18
CA LEU A 4 -5.22 -2.33 -13.05
C LEU A 4 -5.86 -3.38 -12.15
N TYR A 5 -5.49 -3.37 -10.87
CA TYR A 5 -6.08 -4.20 -9.84
C TYR A 5 -6.84 -3.32 -8.85
N PHE A 6 -8.12 -3.63 -8.61
CA PHE A 6 -8.94 -2.90 -7.66
C PHE A 6 -9.30 -3.79 -6.47
N TYR A 7 -8.83 -3.41 -5.28
CA TYR A 7 -9.09 -4.13 -4.03
C TYR A 7 -10.05 -3.33 -3.16
N TYR A 8 -11.26 -3.86 -2.96
CA TYR A 8 -12.26 -3.29 -2.05
C TYR A 8 -12.77 -4.38 -1.10
N SER A 9 -13.11 -3.98 0.13
CA SER A 9 -13.61 -4.86 1.19
C SER A 9 -13.94 -4.05 2.44
N ALA A 10 -14.52 -4.71 3.45
CA ALA A 10 -14.72 -4.12 4.78
C ALA A 10 -13.40 -3.68 5.46
N MET A 11 -13.50 -2.84 6.49
CA MET A 11 -12.33 -2.53 7.32
C MET A 11 -11.78 -3.82 7.95
N ASN A 12 -10.45 -3.89 8.09
CA ASN A 12 -9.73 -5.04 8.66
C ASN A 12 -9.56 -6.26 7.75
N ALA A 13 -10.05 -6.21 6.52
CA ALA A 13 -9.86 -7.28 5.53
C ALA A 13 -8.52 -7.18 4.75
N GLY A 14 -7.45 -6.65 5.36
CA GLY A 14 -6.09 -6.75 4.79
C GLY A 14 -5.75 -5.93 3.54
N LYS A 15 -6.57 -4.95 3.11
CA LYS A 15 -6.30 -4.14 1.89
C LYS A 15 -4.90 -3.53 1.83
N THR A 16 -4.49 -2.85 2.91
CA THR A 16 -3.18 -2.21 2.98
C THR A 16 -2.04 -3.23 2.99
N THR A 17 -2.25 -4.39 3.61
CA THR A 17 -1.27 -5.50 3.60
C THR A 17 -1.01 -5.97 2.17
N ASN A 18 -2.06 -6.22 1.38
CA ASN A 18 -1.92 -6.67 -0.01
C ASN A 18 -1.21 -5.62 -0.90
N LEU A 19 -1.51 -4.32 -0.68
CA LEU A 19 -0.84 -3.24 -1.38
C LEU A 19 0.67 -3.21 -1.06
N LEU A 20 1.03 -3.30 0.23
CA LEU A 20 2.43 -3.25 0.66
C LEU A 20 3.21 -4.49 0.23
N GLN A 21 2.58 -5.67 0.25
CA GLN A 21 3.17 -6.90 -0.29
C GLN A 21 3.44 -6.77 -1.80
N SER A 22 2.49 -6.19 -2.55
CA SER A 22 2.67 -5.95 -3.98
C SER A 22 3.82 -4.98 -4.25
N ARG A 23 3.93 -3.88 -3.48
CA ARG A 23 5.08 -2.96 -3.54
C ARG A 23 6.40 -3.70 -3.32
N HIS A 24 6.48 -4.51 -2.26
CA HIS A 24 7.69 -5.29 -1.94
C HIS A 24 8.05 -6.23 -3.08
N ASN A 25 7.10 -7.02 -3.59
CA ASN A 25 7.34 -7.95 -4.69
C ASN A 25 7.84 -7.27 -5.99
N TYR A 26 7.36 -6.06 -6.27
CA TYR A 26 7.86 -5.27 -7.41
C TYR A 26 9.28 -4.74 -7.16
N ALA A 27 9.55 -4.25 -5.95
CA ALA A 27 10.89 -3.79 -5.57
C ALA A 27 11.93 -4.92 -5.63
N GLU A 28 11.59 -6.12 -5.14
CA GLU A 28 12.43 -7.33 -5.23
C GLU A 28 12.76 -7.73 -6.67
N ARG A 29 11.94 -7.32 -7.64
CA ARG A 29 12.17 -7.53 -9.08
C ARG A 29 12.93 -6.37 -9.75
N GLY A 30 13.47 -5.43 -8.97
CA GLY A 30 14.18 -4.25 -9.47
C GLY A 30 13.26 -3.19 -10.08
N MET A 31 11.96 -3.22 -9.79
CA MET A 31 11.01 -2.22 -10.30
C MET A 31 10.87 -1.05 -9.32
N ASN A 32 10.81 0.16 -9.86
CA ASN A 32 10.50 1.35 -9.09
C ASN A 32 8.99 1.41 -8.79
N THR A 33 8.65 1.56 -7.51
CA THR A 33 7.26 1.63 -7.05
C THR A 33 6.96 2.98 -6.42
N LEU A 34 5.76 3.48 -6.67
CA LEU A 34 5.21 4.65 -5.99
C LEU A 34 3.98 4.22 -5.20
N VAL A 35 3.96 4.56 -3.91
CA VAL A 35 2.76 4.42 -3.07
C VAL A 35 2.21 5.82 -2.88
N ILE A 36 0.89 5.95 -2.95
CA ILE A 36 0.17 7.21 -2.76
C ILE A 36 -1.04 6.98 -1.87
N LYS A 37 -1.43 8.01 -1.14
CA LYS A 37 -2.66 8.02 -0.35
C LYS A 37 -3.32 9.40 -0.41
N PRO A 38 -4.64 9.49 -0.17
CA PRO A 38 -5.30 10.80 -0.13
C PRO A 38 -4.84 11.57 1.12
N ARG A 39 -4.71 12.90 0.98
CA ARG A 39 -4.27 13.81 2.07
C ARG A 39 -5.13 13.73 3.33
N ILE A 40 -6.42 13.38 3.19
CA ILE A 40 -7.34 13.24 4.33
C ILE A 40 -7.03 12.00 5.19
N ASP A 41 -6.24 11.05 4.70
CA ASP A 41 -5.86 9.86 5.46
C ASP A 41 -4.64 10.11 6.36
N SER A 42 -4.91 10.57 7.58
CA SER A 42 -3.90 10.89 8.60
C SER A 42 -3.61 9.77 9.60
N ARG A 43 -4.21 8.57 9.43
CA ARG A 43 -4.18 7.48 10.43
C ARG A 43 -2.78 6.92 10.73
N SER A 44 -1.80 7.23 9.90
CA SER A 44 -0.42 6.73 10.01
C SER A 44 0.62 7.84 9.85
N GLY A 45 0.24 9.08 10.19
CA GLY A 45 1.00 10.28 9.86
C GLY A 45 0.73 10.75 8.44
N GLU A 46 1.40 11.81 7.99
CA GLU A 46 1.13 12.43 6.68
C GLU A 46 1.75 11.66 5.51
N ASN A 47 2.96 11.12 5.67
CA ASN A 47 3.78 10.61 4.55
C ASN A 47 3.96 9.08 4.53
N ARG A 48 3.02 8.34 5.15
CA ARG A 48 3.14 6.89 5.29
C ARG A 48 1.80 6.16 5.13
N VAL A 49 1.88 4.97 4.55
CA VAL A 49 0.81 3.97 4.53
C VAL A 49 1.22 2.81 5.43
N ARG A 50 0.36 2.44 6.40
CA ARG A 50 0.62 1.37 7.36
C ARG A 50 -0.53 0.37 7.41
N SER A 51 -0.20 -0.92 7.40
CA SER A 51 -1.16 -2.00 7.65
C SER A 51 -1.33 -2.23 9.16
N ARG A 52 -2.45 -2.86 9.54
CA ARG A 52 -2.69 -3.18 10.96
C ARG A 52 -1.78 -4.28 11.53
N ILE A 53 -1.08 -5.00 10.66
CA ILE A 53 -0.11 -6.04 11.05
C ILE A 53 1.33 -5.52 11.06
N GLY A 54 1.54 -4.21 10.97
CA GLY A 54 2.85 -3.58 11.16
C GLY A 54 3.68 -3.38 9.90
N LEU A 55 3.20 -3.75 8.72
CA LEU A 55 3.86 -3.38 7.46
C LEU A 55 3.64 -1.89 7.18
N GLU A 56 4.66 -1.21 6.69
CA GLU A 56 4.59 0.21 6.36
C GLU A 56 5.50 0.60 5.22
N ALA A 57 5.17 1.70 4.54
CA ALA A 57 6.03 2.32 3.55
C ALA A 57 5.73 3.82 3.40
N GLU A 58 6.70 4.58 2.88
CA GLU A 58 6.51 5.99 2.51
C GLU A 58 5.52 6.12 1.35
N ALA A 59 4.69 7.16 1.44
CA ALA A 59 3.56 7.42 0.55
C ALA A 59 3.28 8.91 0.41
#